data_AF-A0A925NN40-F1
#
_entry.id   AF-A0A925NN40-F1
#
_cell.length_a   1.000
_cell.length_b   1.000
_cell.length_c   1.000
_cell.angle_alpha   90.00
_cell.angle_beta   90.00
_cell.angle_gamma   90.00
#
_symmetry.space_group_name_H-M   'P 1'
#
loop_
_entity.id
_entity.type
_entity.pdbx_description
1 polymer ?
#
loop_
_entity_poly.entity_id
_entity_poly.type
_entity_poly.pdbx_seq_one_letter_code
_entity_poly.pdbx_strand_id
1 'polypeptide(L)'
;MDSSEAFNLQETIKAIQQAFSAVVVHVFFDAGLHGLCLAMVVGVIGYVLRSKGKKQGKPLINVCRKLAVFCLAIMVPGFVSLLMTHSLPPVGVYNVNSLGFICFWNLVVLFICAEEMNHQFFPGGDSHKDSDLASSEAHS
;
A
#
# COMPACT_ATOMS: atom_id res chain seq x y z
N MET A 1 -16.34 41.86 34.49
CA MET A 1 -15.99 42.33 33.15
C MET A 1 -14.92 41.38 32.66
N ASP A 2 -15.37 40.28 32.07
CA ASP A 2 -14.52 39.18 31.64
C ASP A 2 -13.61 39.69 30.52
N SER A 3 -12.32 39.64 30.78
CA SER A 3 -11.26 39.87 29.82
C SER A 3 -11.52 38.98 28.61
N SER A 4 -11.91 39.64 27.50
CA SER A 4 -12.01 39.09 26.16
C SER A 4 -11.02 37.95 25.96
N GLU A 5 -11.55 36.76 25.70
CA GLU A 5 -10.82 35.64 25.11
C GLU A 5 -10.16 36.14 23.82
N ALA A 6 -8.94 36.64 23.92
CA ALA A 6 -8.16 37.05 22.78
C ALA A 6 -7.88 35.79 21.96
N PHE A 7 -8.45 35.72 20.76
CA PHE A 7 -8.24 34.62 19.83
C PHE A 7 -6.72 34.40 19.64
N ASN A 8 -6.21 33.32 20.23
CA ASN A 8 -4.78 33.03 20.20
C ASN A 8 -4.46 32.23 18.94
N LEU A 9 -4.21 32.95 17.84
CA LEU A 9 -3.95 32.37 16.52
C LEU A 9 -2.80 31.35 16.53
N GLN A 10 -1.81 31.51 17.42
CA GLN A 10 -0.71 30.57 17.57
C GLN A 10 -1.14 29.23 18.20
N GLU A 11 -2.06 29.26 19.16
CA GLU A 11 -2.65 28.03 19.73
C GLU A 11 -3.55 27.33 18.71
N THR A 12 -4.35 28.10 17.96
CA THR A 12 -5.19 27.57 16.89
C THR A 12 -4.36 26.86 15.81
N ILE A 13 -3.24 27.45 15.37
CA ILE A 13 -2.35 26.81 14.39
C ILE A 13 -1.75 25.51 14.95
N LYS A 14 -1.29 25.50 16.21
CA LYS A 14 -0.75 24.29 16.83
C LYS A 14 -1.80 23.18 16.93
N ALA A 15 -3.03 23.53 17.29
CA ALA A 15 -4.14 22.58 17.36
C ALA A 15 -4.46 21.99 15.98
N ILE A 16 -4.50 22.83 14.93
CA ILE A 16 -4.70 22.38 13.55
C ILE A 16 -3.57 21.44 13.11
N GLN A 17 -2.31 21.79 13.39
CA GLN A 17 -1.16 20.97 13.01
C GLN A 17 -1.18 19.60 13.71
N GLN A 18 -1.52 19.56 15.00
CA GLN A 18 -1.66 18.33 15.75
C GLN A 18 -2.81 17.46 15.23
N ALA A 19 -3.97 18.07 14.98
CA ALA A 19 -5.12 17.37 14.41
C ALA A 19 -4.83 16.82 13.01
N PHE A 20 -4.20 17.62 12.15
CA PHE A 20 -3.79 17.19 10.81
C PHE A 20 -2.80 16.04 10.88
N SER A 21 -1.78 16.14 11.72
CA SER A 21 -0.79 15.07 11.91
C SER A 21 -1.46 13.79 12.42
N ALA A 22 -2.36 13.88 13.39
CA ALA A 22 -3.10 12.74 13.90
C ALA A 22 -3.96 12.07 12.81
N VAL A 23 -4.68 12.87 12.01
CA VAL A 23 -5.50 12.37 10.90
C VAL A 23 -4.64 11.69 9.84
N VAL A 24 -3.54 12.32 9.42
CA VAL A 24 -2.60 11.74 8.45
C VAL A 24 -2.09 10.39 8.95
N VAL A 25 -1.54 10.35 10.17
CA VAL A 25 -0.98 9.12 10.76
C VAL A 25 -2.04 8.01 10.83
N HIS A 26 -3.26 8.32 11.27
CA HIS A 26 -4.33 7.34 11.40
C HIS A 26 -4.87 6.87 10.04
N VAL A 27 -5.12 7.80 9.11
CA VAL A 27 -5.66 7.50 7.77
C VAL A 27 -4.69 6.67 6.95
N PHE A 28 -3.41 7.05 6.92
CA PHE A 28 -2.43 6.29 6.16
C PHE A 28 -2.19 4.91 6.77
N PHE A 29 -2.23 4.79 8.10
CA PHE A 29 -2.15 3.50 8.77
C PHE A 29 -3.34 2.59 8.38
N ASP A 30 -4.57 3.10 8.48
CA ASP A 30 -5.77 2.36 8.12
C ASP A 30 -5.80 1.99 6.63
N ALA A 31 -5.42 2.93 5.75
CA ALA A 31 -5.29 2.69 4.33
C ALA A 31 -4.28 1.56 4.07
N GLY A 32 -3.09 1.63 4.66
CA GLY A 32 -2.06 0.61 4.54
C GLY A 32 -2.51 -0.75 5.08
N LEU A 33 -3.23 -0.80 6.19
CA LEU A 33 -3.77 -2.04 6.77
C LEU A 33 -4.79 -2.72 5.85
N HIS A 34 -5.73 -1.94 5.29
CA HIS A 34 -6.70 -2.46 4.32
C HIS A 34 -6.03 -2.92 3.02
N GLY A 35 -5.02 -2.19 2.56
CA GLY A 35 -4.22 -2.56 1.38
C GLY A 35 -3.44 -3.84 1.59
N LEU A 36 -2.86 -4.02 2.78
CA LEU A 36 -2.14 -5.23 3.16
C LEU A 36 -3.09 -6.45 3.26
N CYS A 37 -4.29 -6.25 3.78
CA CYS A 37 -5.33 -7.27 3.79
C CYS A 37 -5.70 -7.72 2.36
N LEU A 38 -5.91 -6.77 1.45
CA LEU A 38 -6.18 -7.08 0.05
C LEU A 38 -4.98 -7.76 -0.64
N ALA A 39 -3.75 -7.31 -0.35
CA ALA A 39 -2.54 -7.94 -0.85
C ALA A 39 -2.44 -9.42 -0.42
N MET A 40 -2.81 -9.76 0.82
CA MET A 40 -2.89 -11.15 1.25
C MET A 40 -3.91 -11.95 0.45
N VAL A 41 -5.11 -11.41 0.20
CA VAL A 41 -6.13 -12.11 -0.60
C VAL A 41 -5.61 -12.40 -2.01
N VAL A 42 -5.03 -11.39 -2.68
CA VAL A 42 -4.45 -11.54 -4.02
C VAL A 42 -3.28 -12.52 -4.00
N GLY A 43 -2.42 -12.46 -2.97
CA GLY A 43 -1.29 -13.37 -2.78
C GLY A 43 -1.74 -14.83 -2.62
N VAL A 44 -2.78 -15.08 -1.83
CA VAL A 44 -3.36 -16.43 -1.65
C VAL A 44 -3.93 -16.95 -2.98
N ILE A 45 -4.67 -16.12 -3.71
CA ILE A 45 -5.21 -16.49 -5.04
C ILE A 45 -4.05 -16.81 -6.00
N GLY A 46 -3.02 -15.98 -6.03
CA GLY A 46 -1.82 -16.18 -6.84
C GLY A 46 -1.07 -17.46 -6.48
N TYR A 47 -0.94 -17.76 -5.19
CA TYR A 47 -0.32 -18.98 -4.68
C TYR A 47 -1.10 -20.23 -5.10
N VAL A 48 -2.43 -20.22 -4.94
CA VAL A 48 -3.31 -21.31 -5.39
C VAL A 48 -3.20 -21.53 -6.90
N LEU A 49 -3.19 -20.47 -7.70
CA LEU A 49 -3.03 -20.56 -9.15
C LEU A 49 -1.66 -21.10 -9.56
N ARG A 50 -0.59 -20.69 -8.85
CA ARG A 50 0.76 -21.22 -9.06
C ARG A 50 0.85 -22.70 -8.70
N SER A 51 0.25 -23.10 -7.59
CA SER A 51 0.19 -24.51 -7.16
C SER A 51 -0.59 -25.37 -8.17
N LYS A 52 -1.54 -24.79 -8.90
CA LYS A 52 -2.28 -25.44 -9.99
C LYS A 52 -1.59 -25.36 -11.35
N GLY A 53 -0.34 -24.89 -11.41
CA GLY A 53 0.45 -24.80 -12.65
C GLY A 53 -0.05 -23.75 -13.64
N LYS A 54 -0.92 -22.83 -13.23
CA LYS A 54 -1.43 -21.77 -14.12
C LYS A 54 -0.35 -20.69 -14.28
N LYS A 55 -0.06 -20.32 -15.54
CA LYS A 55 0.92 -19.27 -15.89
C LYS A 55 0.61 -17.91 -15.22
N GLN A 56 -0.68 -17.66 -14.93
CA GLN A 56 -1.17 -16.46 -14.23
C GLN A 56 -0.79 -16.39 -12.73
N GLY A 57 -0.28 -17.45 -12.13
CA GLY A 57 0.12 -17.43 -10.71
C GLY A 57 1.36 -16.57 -10.44
N LYS A 58 2.33 -16.54 -11.37
CA LYS A 58 3.56 -15.73 -11.24
C LYS A 58 3.27 -14.21 -11.23
N PRO A 59 2.48 -13.64 -12.16
CA PRO A 59 2.18 -12.20 -12.13
C PRO A 59 1.37 -11.82 -10.88
N LEU A 60 0.38 -12.61 -10.45
CA LEU A 60 -0.37 -12.28 -9.22
C LEU A 60 0.52 -12.20 -7.97
N ILE A 61 1.53 -13.07 -7.87
CA ILE A 61 2.49 -13.03 -6.75
C ILE A 61 3.39 -11.78 -6.85
N ASN A 62 3.76 -11.35 -8.06
CA ASN A 62 4.49 -10.09 -8.26
C ASN A 62 3.65 -8.87 -7.86
N VAL A 63 2.38 -8.83 -8.27
CA VAL A 63 1.42 -7.79 -7.85
C VAL A 63 1.31 -7.76 -6.33
N CYS A 64 1.11 -8.91 -5.69
CA CYS A 64 1.07 -9.03 -4.24
C CYS A 64 2.33 -8.46 -3.58
N ARG A 65 3.52 -8.77 -4.10
CA ARG A 65 4.78 -8.27 -3.55
C ARG A 65 4.90 -6.75 -3.68
N LYS A 66 4.64 -6.20 -4.87
CA LYS A 66 4.69 -4.75 -5.11
C LYS A 66 3.70 -4.02 -4.19
N LEU A 67 2.47 -4.53 -4.10
CA LEU A 67 1.43 -3.97 -3.27
C LEU A 67 1.78 -4.03 -1.79
N ALA A 68 2.30 -5.17 -1.30
CA ALA A 68 2.70 -5.32 0.09
C ALA A 68 3.81 -4.33 0.48
N VAL A 69 4.83 -4.15 -0.36
CA VAL A 69 5.91 -3.17 -0.11
C VAL A 69 5.35 -1.76 -0.03
N PHE A 70 4.45 -1.38 -0.95
CA PHE A 70 3.81 -0.07 -0.95
C PHE A 70 2.94 0.15 0.30
N CYS A 71 2.15 -0.85 0.68
CA CYS A 71 1.31 -0.79 1.88
C CYS A 71 2.17 -0.65 3.15
N LEU A 72 3.25 -1.43 3.26
CA LEU A 72 4.19 -1.32 4.38
C LEU A 72 4.85 0.06 4.46
N ALA A 73 5.26 0.63 3.32
CA ALA A 73 5.85 1.96 3.29
C ALA A 73 4.88 3.05 3.79
N ILE A 74 3.61 2.95 3.40
CA ILE A 74 2.57 3.88 3.84
C ILE A 74 2.23 3.71 5.33
N MET A 75 2.34 2.50 5.88
CA MET A 75 2.09 2.24 7.30
C MET A 75 3.17 2.82 8.23
N VAL A 76 4.37 3.15 7.72
CA VAL A 76 5.52 3.57 8.56
C VAL A 76 5.19 4.70 9.54
N PRO A 77 4.56 5.83 9.14
CA PRO A 77 4.26 6.91 10.07
C PRO A 77 3.32 6.48 11.20
N GLY A 78 2.27 5.71 10.85
CA GLY A 78 1.34 5.09 11.79
C GLY A 78 2.01 4.13 12.77
N PHE A 79 2.86 3.26 12.23
CA PHE A 79 3.58 2.25 13.00
C PHE A 79 4.58 2.88 13.96
N VAL A 80 5.32 3.91 13.55
CA VAL A 80 6.23 4.67 14.43
C VAL A 80 5.46 5.34 15.56
N SER A 81 4.33 5.99 15.26
CA SER A 81 3.46 6.57 16.30
C SER A 81 2.91 5.52 17.27
N LEU A 82 2.55 4.34 16.78
CA LEU A 82 2.07 3.23 17.61
C LEU A 82 3.18 2.67 18.51
N LEU A 83 4.41 2.53 17.99
CA LEU A 83 5.56 2.08 18.77
C LEU A 83 5.96 3.07 19.87
N MET A 84 5.90 4.37 19.59
CA MET A 84 6.32 5.39 20.57
C MET A 84 5.25 5.68 21.62
N THR A 85 3.97 5.62 21.23
CA THR A 85 2.86 6.11 22.07
C THR A 85 1.96 5.00 22.58
N HIS A 86 2.19 3.74 22.17
CA HIS A 86 1.36 2.55 22.43
C HIS A 86 -0.13 2.69 22.05
N SER A 87 -0.53 3.81 21.47
CA SER A 87 -1.86 4.13 21.00
C SER A 87 -1.73 4.97 19.74
N LEU A 88 -2.65 4.77 18.80
CA LEU A 88 -2.85 5.73 17.72
C LEU A 88 -3.44 7.01 18.32
N PRO A 89 -3.03 8.20 17.84
CA PRO A 89 -3.58 9.45 18.33
C PRO A 89 -5.10 9.46 18.10
N PRO A 90 -5.89 9.91 19.08
CA PRO A 90 -7.33 9.96 18.97
C PRO A 90 -7.70 10.96 17.88
N VAL A 91 -8.08 10.45 16.71
CA VAL A 91 -8.84 11.21 15.74
C VAL A 91 -10.27 11.31 16.27
N GLY A 92 -10.97 12.43 16.02
CA GLY A 92 -12.34 12.65 16.49
C GLY A 92 -13.36 11.67 15.90
N VAL A 93 -14.60 12.10 15.63
CA VAL A 93 -15.61 11.26 14.95
C VAL A 93 -15.21 11.05 13.48
N TYR A 94 -14.22 10.21 13.26
CA TYR A 94 -13.65 9.90 11.96
C TYR A 94 -14.12 8.50 11.58
N ASN A 95 -15.32 8.42 11.01
CA ASN A 95 -15.89 7.17 10.51
C ASN A 95 -15.61 7.09 9.00
N VAL A 96 -14.36 6.80 8.62
CA VAL A 96 -14.09 6.47 7.23
C VAL A 96 -14.64 5.09 6.97
N ASN A 97 -15.65 5.05 6.11
CA ASN A 97 -16.30 3.81 5.72
C ASN A 97 -15.27 2.89 5.05
N SER A 98 -14.97 1.73 5.66
CA SER A 98 -14.01 0.74 5.12
C SER A 98 -14.26 0.38 3.65
N LEU A 99 -15.51 0.53 3.18
CA LEU A 99 -15.89 0.38 1.78
C LEU A 99 -15.06 1.27 0.83
N GLY A 100 -14.75 2.50 1.23
CA GLY A 100 -13.95 3.45 0.45
C GLY A 100 -12.53 2.96 0.23
N PHE A 101 -11.87 2.48 1.29
CA PHE A 101 -10.54 1.90 1.20
C PHE A 101 -10.53 0.62 0.36
N ILE A 102 -11.52 -0.25 0.53
CA ILE A 102 -11.64 -1.47 -0.27
C ILE A 102 -11.79 -1.14 -1.76
N CYS A 103 -12.67 -0.20 -2.12
CA CYS A 103 -12.86 0.22 -3.51
C CYS A 103 -11.58 0.80 -4.10
N PHE A 104 -10.92 1.70 -3.37
CA PHE A 104 -9.64 2.28 -3.77
C PHE A 104 -8.57 1.20 -4.04
N TRP A 105 -8.40 0.27 -3.10
CA TRP A 105 -7.39 -0.78 -3.26
C TRP A 105 -7.71 -1.78 -4.35
N ASN A 106 -8.99 -2.06 -4.64
CA ASN A 106 -9.37 -2.86 -5.81
C ASN A 106 -8.96 -2.18 -7.11
N LEU A 107 -9.11 -0.85 -7.21
CA LEU A 107 -8.69 -0.10 -8.39
C LEU A 107 -7.17 -0.14 -8.56
N VAL A 108 -6.42 0.01 -7.47
CA VAL A 108 -4.95 -0.13 -7.46
C VAL A 108 -4.52 -1.54 -7.88
N VAL A 109 -5.14 -2.58 -7.33
CA VAL A 109 -4.85 -3.97 -7.71
C VAL A 109 -5.12 -4.19 -9.19
N LEU A 110 -6.26 -3.74 -9.71
CA LEU A 110 -6.59 -3.86 -11.13
C LEU A 110 -5.58 -3.15 -12.02
N PHE A 111 -5.14 -1.95 -11.63
CA PHE A 111 -4.12 -1.20 -12.35
C PHE A 111 -2.79 -1.94 -12.43
N ILE A 112 -2.28 -2.44 -11.30
CA ILE A 112 -0.99 -3.16 -11.25
C ILE A 112 -1.11 -4.52 -11.96
N CYS A 113 -2.27 -5.20 -11.85
CA CYS A 113 -2.54 -6.41 -12.62
C CYS A 113 -2.53 -6.15 -14.13
N ALA A 114 -3.14 -5.05 -14.59
CA ALA A 114 -3.12 -4.66 -15.99
C ALA A 114 -1.70 -4.35 -16.47
N GLU A 115 -0.90 -3.66 -15.67
CA GLU A 115 0.52 -3.38 -15.96
C GLU A 115 1.32 -4.69 -16.10
N GLU A 116 1.24 -5.61 -15.14
CA GLU A 116 1.96 -6.89 -15.17
C GLU A 116 1.49 -7.80 -16.32
N MET A 117 0.20 -7.78 -16.67
CA MET A 117 -0.30 -8.48 -17.85
C MET A 117 0.23 -7.85 -19.14
N ASN A 118 0.28 -6.52 -19.23
CA ASN A 118 0.80 -5.81 -20.39
C ASN A 118 2.28 -6.14 -20.66
N HIS A 119 3.10 -6.22 -19.60
CA HIS A 119 4.50 -6.66 -19.71
C HIS A 119 4.65 -8.11 -20.20
N GLN A 120 3.68 -8.98 -19.97
CA GLN A 120 3.69 -10.36 -20.46
C GLN A 120 3.17 -10.50 -21.90
N PHE A 121 2.24 -9.64 -22.33
CA PHE A 121 1.67 -9.65 -23.68
C PHE A 121 2.50 -8.88 -24.71
N PHE A 122 3.29 -7.89 -24.29
CA PHE A 122 4.27 -7.20 -25.12
C PHE A 122 5.70 -7.53 -24.65
N PRO A 123 6.23 -8.74 -24.94
CA PRO A 123 7.60 -9.11 -24.63
C PRO A 123 8.55 -8.46 -25.65
N GLY A 124 8.64 -7.15 -25.63
CA GLY A 124 9.63 -6.38 -26.37
C GLY A 124 10.65 -5.74 -25.43
N GLY A 125 11.36 -6.54 -24.62
CA GLY A 125 12.38 -5.99 -23.72
C GLY A 125 13.25 -7.02 -23.00
N ASP A 126 12.68 -8.09 -22.43
CA ASP A 126 13.43 -8.93 -21.48
C ASP A 126 13.74 -10.36 -21.94
N SER A 127 13.20 -10.81 -23.08
CA SER A 127 13.53 -12.14 -23.65
C SER A 127 14.98 -12.25 -24.14
N HIS A 128 15.76 -11.16 -24.13
CA HIS A 128 17.15 -11.20 -24.54
C HIS A 128 18.08 -11.69 -23.41
N LYS A 129 17.74 -11.50 -22.13
CA LYS A 129 18.69 -11.78 -21.03
C LYS A 129 18.82 -13.24 -20.62
N ASP A 130 17.75 -14.03 -20.71
CA ASP A 130 17.82 -15.46 -20.37
C ASP A 130 18.39 -16.32 -21.51
N SER A 131 18.35 -15.81 -22.75
CA SER A 131 18.87 -16.49 -23.96
C SER A 131 20.40 -16.39 -24.08
N ASP A 132 20.98 -15.29 -23.61
CA ASP A 132 22.42 -15.02 -23.70
C ASP A 132 23.23 -15.78 -22.64
N LEU A 133 22.64 -16.07 -21.48
CA LEU A 133 23.27 -16.89 -20.44
C LEU A 133 23.34 -18.37 -20.83
N ALA A 134 22.29 -18.90 -21.45
CA ALA A 134 22.25 -20.29 -21.91
C ALA A 134 23.18 -20.56 -23.11
N SER A 135 23.44 -19.56 -23.95
CA SER A 135 24.36 -19.68 -25.09
C SER A 135 25.84 -19.48 -24.70
N SER A 136 26.12 -18.74 -23.62
CA SER A 136 27.49 -18.59 -23.10
C SER A 136 28.01 -19.83 -22.33
N GLU A 137 27.12 -20.63 -21.73
CA GLU A 137 27.50 -21.89 -21.05
C GLU A 137 27.68 -23.06 -22.04
N ALA A 138 27.17 -22.96 -23.26
CA ALA A 138 27.33 -23.99 -24.29
C ALA A 138 28.64 -23.87 -25.08
N HIS A 139 29.43 -22.82 -24.85
CA HIS A 139 30.67 -22.51 -25.57
C HIS A 139 31.93 -22.42 -24.70
N SER A 140 31.87 -22.85 -23.44
CA SER A 140 33.04 -23.07 -22.57
C SER A 140 33.23 -24.53 -22.23
#